data_AF-A0A562D6Z3-F1
#
_entry.id   AF-A0A562D6Z3-F1
#
_cell.length_a   1.000
_cell.length_b   1.000
_cell.length_c   1.000
_cell.angle_alpha   90.00
_cell.angle_beta   90.00
_cell.angle_gamma   90.00
#
_symmetry.space_group_name_H-M   'P 1'
#
loop_
_entity.id
_entity.type
_entity.pdbx_description
1 polymer ?
#
loop_
_entity_poly.entity_id
_entity_poly.type
_entity_poly.pdbx_seq_one_letter_code
_entity_poly.pdbx_strand_id
1 'polypeptide(L)'
;MTATDLRPLAPGERNPTLDALRGTALLGILLMNMEGFNGPVLASGSGLDPSLAGADRVVDALVYFFVQGKFFTLFSLLFGMGFMVMSQRAEEAGRGFAGLYLRRMGVLLCIGLAHGVLVWSGDILLAYALLGMPLLLVRNAPPLWLALPGVLLFLVGPGMVLLYALALAVSGPAMQAAIDKQMAPMVELVARASEVYAHGSWGEAVAVRATEVAVNLSGLPIIGGLVLGMFLVGAALARSGALATPERFPRLFALLRWGLMPLGVAVMAGSMAITPGASFGQFNARIGLAQALGLLAGGLMCMGYVGWLVALFRSRAGAGLARWLAPAGRMALTNYLLQSVVCTLVFYNYGLGYFGQMPRAWQAVFALVLFVLQVLLSHVWLARFRFGPMEWLWRSATYLRPQPMRLRAQPAAGRA
;
A
#
# COMPACT_ATOMS: atom_id res chain seq x y z
N MET A 1 -38.34 0.32 -3.97
CA MET A 1 -37.09 1.01 -3.59
C MET A 1 -37.34 1.72 -2.26
N THR A 2 -36.89 1.16 -1.13
CA THR A 2 -37.01 1.82 0.18
C THR A 2 -35.85 2.80 0.39
N ALA A 3 -36.10 3.90 1.11
CA ALA A 3 -35.16 5.01 1.34
C ALA A 3 -33.90 4.65 2.16
N THR A 4 -33.68 3.37 2.46
CA THR A 4 -32.72 2.84 3.43
C THR A 4 -31.42 2.29 2.82
N ASP A 5 -31.34 2.07 1.51
CA ASP A 5 -30.13 1.50 0.88
C ASP A 5 -29.03 2.56 0.67
N LEU A 6 -27.82 2.33 1.23
CA LEU A 6 -26.61 3.13 0.96
C LEU A 6 -26.34 3.16 -0.55
N ARG A 7 -26.37 4.36 -1.15
CA ARG A 7 -26.18 4.53 -2.59
C ARG A 7 -24.71 4.79 -2.92
N PRO A 8 -24.23 4.38 -4.10
CA PRO A 8 -22.91 4.78 -4.58
C PRO A 8 -22.79 6.31 -4.70
N LEU A 9 -21.65 6.85 -4.24
CA LEU A 9 -21.31 8.27 -4.41
C LEU A 9 -21.48 8.75 -5.85
N ALA A 10 -22.20 9.87 -6.00
CA ALA A 10 -22.25 10.60 -7.25
C ALA A 10 -20.87 11.19 -7.57
N PRO A 11 -20.51 11.40 -8.85
CA PRO A 11 -19.22 11.97 -9.24
C PRO A 11 -18.88 13.31 -8.56
N GLY A 12 -19.87 14.14 -8.25
CA GLY A 12 -19.69 15.47 -7.64
C GLY A 12 -19.49 15.49 -6.11
N GLU A 13 -19.69 14.38 -5.40
CA GLU A 13 -19.54 14.28 -3.94
C GLU A 13 -18.17 13.70 -3.52
N ARG A 14 -17.24 13.57 -4.47
CA ARG A 14 -15.93 12.95 -4.23
C ARG A 14 -14.88 13.99 -3.92
N ASN A 15 -13.98 13.68 -2.99
CA ASN A 15 -12.83 14.51 -2.67
C ASN A 15 -11.71 14.22 -3.69
N PRO A 16 -11.45 15.12 -4.67
CA PRO A 16 -10.46 14.87 -5.72
C PRO A 16 -9.04 14.72 -5.18
N THR A 17 -8.73 15.34 -4.02
CA THR A 17 -7.44 15.21 -3.34
C THR A 17 -7.19 13.79 -2.87
N LEU A 18 -8.21 13.10 -2.33
CA LEU A 18 -8.07 11.71 -1.89
C LEU A 18 -7.85 10.75 -3.06
N ASP A 19 -8.54 10.99 -4.18
CA ASP A 19 -8.35 10.19 -5.39
C ASP A 19 -6.97 10.44 -6.00
N ALA A 20 -6.48 11.69 -6.02
CA ALA A 20 -5.11 12.00 -6.45
C ALA A 20 -4.05 11.36 -5.54
N LEU A 21 -4.22 11.42 -4.21
CA LEU A 21 -3.32 10.76 -3.25
C LEU A 21 -3.26 9.24 -3.46
N ARG A 22 -4.41 8.59 -3.73
CA ARG A 22 -4.44 7.17 -4.10
C ARG A 22 -3.71 6.91 -5.42
N GLY A 23 -3.88 7.78 -6.41
CA GLY A 23 -3.15 7.73 -7.67
C GLY A 23 -1.63 7.78 -7.46
N THR A 24 -1.14 8.75 -6.66
CA THR A 24 0.28 8.82 -6.29
C THR A 24 0.74 7.58 -5.52
N ALA A 25 -0.09 7.08 -4.60
CA ALA A 25 0.24 5.88 -3.83
C ALA A 25 0.45 4.66 -4.73
N LEU A 26 -0.39 4.46 -5.74
CA LEU A 26 -0.26 3.35 -6.70
C LEU A 26 1.08 3.35 -7.44
N LEU A 27 1.59 4.53 -7.84
CA LEU A 27 2.91 4.61 -8.48
C LEU A 27 4.01 4.15 -7.51
N GLY A 28 3.97 4.62 -6.28
CA GLY A 28 4.96 4.23 -5.28
C GLY A 28 4.86 2.76 -4.87
N ILE A 29 3.65 2.19 -4.81
CA ILE A 29 3.43 0.74 -4.65
C ILE A 29 4.08 -0.02 -5.80
N LEU A 30 3.83 0.38 -7.05
CA LEU A 30 4.42 -0.29 -8.21
C LEU A 30 5.95 -0.25 -8.17
N LEU A 31 6.54 0.93 -7.91
CA LEU A 31 7.99 1.12 -7.89
C LEU A 31 8.69 0.23 -6.88
N MET A 32 8.19 0.11 -5.64
CA MET A 32 8.81 -0.79 -4.66
C MET A 32 8.53 -2.27 -4.95
N ASN A 33 7.35 -2.59 -5.51
CA ASN A 33 7.00 -3.98 -5.81
C ASN A 33 7.76 -4.55 -7.01
N MET A 34 8.38 -3.71 -7.85
CA MET A 34 9.23 -4.18 -8.95
C MET A 34 10.31 -5.14 -8.47
N GLU A 35 10.84 -4.93 -7.26
CA GLU A 35 11.79 -5.84 -6.64
C GLU A 35 11.21 -7.24 -6.41
N GLY A 36 9.98 -7.35 -5.90
CA GLY A 36 9.30 -8.63 -5.69
C GLY A 36 8.65 -9.21 -6.97
N PHE A 37 8.57 -8.45 -8.06
CA PHE A 37 8.15 -8.97 -9.36
C PHE A 37 9.33 -9.55 -10.15
N ASN A 38 10.48 -8.88 -10.12
CA ASN A 38 11.69 -9.34 -10.79
C ASN A 38 12.60 -10.20 -9.89
N GLY A 39 12.22 -10.43 -8.64
CA GLY A 39 12.93 -11.25 -7.66
C GLY A 39 11.97 -11.93 -6.68
N PRO A 40 12.49 -12.74 -5.75
CA PRO A 40 11.65 -13.45 -4.78
C PRO A 40 11.00 -12.48 -3.79
N VAL A 41 9.67 -12.57 -3.66
CA VAL A 41 8.86 -11.64 -2.85
C VAL A 41 9.31 -11.58 -1.39
N LEU A 42 9.56 -12.73 -0.77
CA LEU A 42 9.97 -12.79 0.65
C LEU A 42 11.37 -12.22 0.92
N ALA A 43 12.21 -12.08 -0.11
CA ALA A 43 13.51 -11.43 0.01
C ALA A 43 13.48 -9.93 -0.33
N SER A 44 12.38 -9.45 -0.91
CA SER A 44 12.22 -8.04 -1.25
C SER A 44 12.09 -7.17 -0.01
N GLY A 45 12.46 -5.90 -0.15
CA GLY A 45 12.33 -4.94 0.93
C GLY A 45 13.40 -5.03 2.02
N SER A 46 14.47 -5.81 1.83
CA SER A 46 15.61 -5.94 2.77
C SER A 46 16.56 -4.74 2.76
N GLY A 47 16.35 -3.80 1.84
CA GLY A 47 17.11 -2.58 1.69
C GLY A 47 17.87 -2.57 0.39
N LEU A 48 18.99 -1.87 0.39
CA LEU A 48 19.85 -1.71 -0.78
C LEU A 48 20.62 -3.00 -1.11
N ASP A 49 20.42 -3.59 -2.29
CA ASP A 49 21.10 -4.82 -2.72
C ASP A 49 22.60 -4.57 -2.93
N PRO A 50 23.49 -5.16 -2.10
CA PRO A 50 24.92 -4.90 -2.14
C PRO A 50 25.60 -5.39 -3.43
N SER A 51 24.95 -6.25 -4.22
CA SER A 51 25.48 -6.75 -5.49
C SER A 51 25.34 -5.73 -6.63
N LEU A 52 24.47 -4.73 -6.49
CA LEU A 52 24.23 -3.73 -7.52
C LEU A 52 25.35 -2.69 -7.58
N ALA A 53 25.70 -2.27 -8.79
CA ALA A 53 26.68 -1.23 -9.07
C ALA A 53 26.17 -0.18 -10.05
N GLY A 54 26.87 0.94 -10.17
CA GLY A 54 26.57 1.98 -11.17
C GLY A 54 25.14 2.54 -11.07
N ALA A 55 24.47 2.64 -12.22
CA ALA A 55 23.11 3.18 -12.32
C ALA A 55 22.08 2.36 -11.53
N ASP A 56 22.21 1.04 -11.50
CA ASP A 56 21.30 0.16 -10.78
C ASP A 56 21.33 0.44 -9.28
N ARG A 57 22.53 0.61 -8.72
CA ARG A 57 22.72 0.96 -7.31
C ARG A 57 22.13 2.31 -6.94
N VAL A 58 22.27 3.30 -7.82
CA VAL A 58 21.71 4.64 -7.60
C VAL A 58 20.19 4.59 -7.60
N VAL A 59 19.58 3.90 -8.57
CA VAL A 59 18.12 3.75 -8.64
C VAL A 59 17.59 2.98 -7.44
N ASP A 60 18.26 1.90 -7.04
CA ASP A 60 17.93 1.14 -5.84
C ASP A 60 17.95 2.04 -4.58
N ALA A 61 18.97 2.89 -4.45
CA ALA A 61 19.10 3.82 -3.32
C ALA A 61 17.97 4.85 -3.30
N LEU A 62 17.59 5.38 -4.46
CA LEU A 62 16.50 6.35 -4.58
C LEU A 62 15.15 5.71 -4.24
N VAL A 63 14.89 4.48 -4.70
CA VAL A 63 13.68 3.73 -4.36
C VAL A 63 13.66 3.41 -2.88
N TYR A 64 14.76 2.92 -2.30
CA TYR A 64 14.86 2.64 -0.86
C TYR A 64 14.58 3.90 -0.01
N PHE A 65 15.25 5.01 -0.35
CA PHE A 65 15.15 6.26 0.40
C PHE A 65 13.74 6.86 0.30
N PHE A 66 13.25 7.09 -0.92
CA PHE A 66 12.05 7.90 -1.16
C PHE A 66 10.76 7.10 -1.30
N VAL A 67 10.82 5.80 -1.63
CA VAL A 67 9.63 5.02 -2.00
C VAL A 67 9.35 3.92 -0.98
N GLN A 68 10.31 3.03 -0.79
CA GLN A 68 10.14 1.81 -0.01
C GLN A 68 9.74 2.13 1.43
N GLY A 69 8.62 1.56 1.87
CA GLY A 69 8.07 1.79 3.20
C GLY A 69 7.18 3.03 3.35
N LYS A 70 7.25 4.01 2.43
CA LYS A 70 6.45 5.26 2.49
C LYS A 70 5.10 5.12 1.79
N PHE A 71 5.04 4.35 0.72
CA PHE A 71 3.83 4.27 -0.09
C PHE A 71 2.84 3.20 0.37
N PHE A 72 3.30 2.09 0.98
CA PHE A 72 2.37 1.14 1.62
C PHE A 72 1.76 1.74 2.88
N THR A 73 2.54 2.52 3.65
CA THR A 73 2.05 3.28 4.81
C THR A 73 1.07 4.37 4.39
N LEU A 74 1.34 5.08 3.29
CA LEU A 74 0.38 6.02 2.69
C LEU A 74 -0.89 5.32 2.23
N PHE A 75 -0.78 4.17 1.57
CA PHE A 75 -1.94 3.39 1.13
C PHE A 75 -2.75 2.89 2.34
N SER A 76 -2.07 2.51 3.43
CA SER A 76 -2.71 2.12 4.70
C SER A 76 -3.48 3.29 5.31
N LEU A 77 -2.84 4.46 5.41
CA LEU A 77 -3.47 5.69 5.86
C LEU A 77 -4.73 6.01 5.05
N LEU A 78 -4.64 5.93 3.72
CA LEU A 78 -5.76 6.21 2.79
C LEU A 78 -6.90 5.18 2.90
N PHE A 79 -6.60 3.94 3.27
CA PHE A 79 -7.60 2.92 3.57
C PHE A 79 -8.39 3.30 4.83
N GLY A 80 -7.70 3.66 5.92
CA GLY A 80 -8.32 4.14 7.16
C GLY A 80 -9.17 5.40 6.99
N MET A 81 -8.69 6.37 6.19
CA MET A 81 -9.50 7.52 5.80
C MET A 81 -10.75 7.11 5.03
N GLY A 82 -10.60 6.19 4.08
CA GLY A 82 -11.71 5.70 3.26
C GLY A 82 -12.79 5.01 4.09
N PHE A 83 -12.38 4.24 5.09
CA PHE A 83 -13.27 3.66 6.10
C PHE A 83 -14.05 4.75 6.84
N MET A 84 -13.35 5.72 7.44
CA MET A 84 -13.99 6.73 8.28
C MET A 84 -14.96 7.63 7.49
N VAL A 85 -14.58 8.06 6.28
CA VAL A 85 -15.46 8.82 5.39
C VAL A 85 -16.73 8.03 5.06
N MET A 86 -16.63 6.71 4.88
CA MET A 86 -17.80 5.88 4.63
C MET A 86 -18.68 5.72 5.88
N SER A 87 -18.06 5.58 7.05
CA SER A 87 -18.76 5.49 8.33
C SER A 87 -19.54 6.77 8.64
N GLN A 88 -18.89 7.94 8.53
CA GLN A 88 -19.53 9.24 8.80
C GLN A 88 -20.73 9.49 7.87
N ARG A 89 -20.60 9.15 6.58
CA ARG A 89 -21.72 9.27 5.63
C ARG A 89 -22.88 8.35 5.94
N ALA A 90 -22.60 7.15 6.42
CA ALA A 90 -23.66 6.22 6.82
C ALA A 90 -24.37 6.73 8.09
N GLU A 91 -23.63 7.33 9.02
CA GLU A 91 -24.14 7.97 10.23
C GLU A 91 -25.00 9.20 9.90
N GLU A 92 -24.50 10.13 9.07
CA GLU A 92 -25.24 11.30 8.57
C GLU A 92 -26.54 10.93 7.83
N ALA A 93 -26.53 9.79 7.14
CA ALA A 93 -27.70 9.27 6.43
C ALA A 93 -28.65 8.43 7.31
N GLY A 94 -28.32 8.20 8.59
CA GLY A 94 -29.11 7.36 9.50
C GLY A 94 -29.18 5.89 9.10
N ARG A 95 -28.12 5.32 8.48
CA ARG A 95 -28.13 3.99 7.87
C ARG A 95 -27.21 3.00 8.58
N GLY A 96 -27.62 1.73 8.59
CA GLY A 96 -26.80 0.63 9.09
C GLY A 96 -25.49 0.48 8.28
N PHE A 97 -24.35 0.60 8.96
CA PHE A 97 -23.02 0.56 8.33
C PHE A 97 -22.29 -0.78 8.50
N ALA A 98 -22.36 -1.39 9.69
CA ALA A 98 -21.52 -2.52 10.06
C ALA A 98 -21.68 -3.72 9.13
N GLY A 99 -22.92 -4.14 8.82
CA GLY A 99 -23.17 -5.26 7.92
C GLY A 99 -22.68 -5.02 6.49
N LEU A 100 -22.83 -3.81 5.97
CA LEU A 100 -22.31 -3.44 4.65
C LEU A 100 -20.78 -3.49 4.63
N TYR A 101 -20.14 -2.97 5.68
CA TYR A 101 -18.69 -2.93 5.78
C TYR A 101 -18.09 -4.33 5.95
N LEU A 102 -18.68 -5.21 6.75
CA LEU A 102 -18.22 -6.60 6.89
C LEU A 102 -18.32 -7.36 5.57
N ARG A 103 -19.41 -7.19 4.80
CA ARG A 103 -19.51 -7.76 3.44
C ARG A 103 -18.41 -7.22 2.53
N ARG A 104 -18.17 -5.91 2.57
CA ARG A 104 -17.10 -5.27 1.80
C ARG A 104 -15.73 -5.85 2.13
N MET A 105 -15.44 -6.09 3.41
CA MET A 105 -14.20 -6.74 3.86
C MET A 105 -14.15 -8.21 3.46
N GLY A 106 -15.25 -8.95 3.56
CA GLY A 106 -15.33 -10.35 3.10
C GLY A 106 -15.06 -10.49 1.60
N VAL A 107 -15.65 -9.63 0.76
CA VAL A 107 -15.35 -9.64 -0.69
C VAL A 107 -13.89 -9.25 -0.96
N LEU A 108 -13.36 -8.27 -0.23
CA LEU A 108 -11.95 -7.87 -0.36
C LEU A 108 -11.02 -9.02 0.07
N LEU A 109 -11.38 -9.77 1.10
CA LEU A 109 -10.66 -10.96 1.57
C LEU A 109 -10.61 -12.03 0.49
N CYS A 110 -11.74 -12.32 -0.18
CA CYS A 110 -11.79 -13.27 -1.29
C CYS A 110 -10.93 -12.82 -2.47
N ILE A 111 -10.98 -11.53 -2.82
CA ILE A 111 -10.14 -10.96 -3.88
C ILE A 111 -8.65 -11.07 -3.51
N GLY A 112 -8.28 -10.69 -2.28
CA GLY A 112 -6.91 -10.77 -1.79
C GLY A 112 -6.38 -12.20 -1.74
N LEU A 113 -7.18 -13.16 -1.28
CA LEU A 113 -6.80 -14.58 -1.27
C LEU A 113 -6.59 -15.12 -2.69
N ALA A 114 -7.53 -14.84 -3.60
CA ALA A 114 -7.41 -15.25 -5.00
C ALA A 114 -6.19 -14.59 -5.66
N HIS A 115 -5.98 -13.29 -5.43
CA HIS A 115 -4.83 -12.56 -5.97
C HIS A 115 -3.50 -13.08 -5.40
N GLY A 116 -3.40 -13.25 -4.08
CA GLY A 116 -2.22 -13.73 -3.38
C GLY A 116 -1.75 -15.10 -3.87
N VAL A 117 -2.70 -16.03 -4.07
CA VAL A 117 -2.40 -17.41 -4.44
C VAL A 117 -2.26 -17.59 -5.96
N LEU A 118 -3.13 -16.95 -6.75
CA LEU A 118 -3.22 -17.20 -8.20
C LEU A 118 -2.40 -16.22 -9.04
N VAL A 119 -2.10 -15.02 -8.54
CA VAL A 119 -1.43 -13.96 -9.29
C VAL A 119 -0.09 -13.58 -8.68
N TRP A 120 -0.03 -13.11 -7.44
CA TRP A 120 1.22 -12.65 -6.84
C TRP A 120 1.15 -12.63 -5.31
N SER A 121 2.14 -13.23 -4.63
CA SER A 121 2.14 -13.42 -3.17
C SER A 121 2.41 -12.16 -2.35
N GLY A 122 2.89 -11.08 -2.96
CA GLY A 122 3.05 -9.76 -2.33
C GLY A 122 1.74 -8.99 -2.12
N ASP A 123 0.60 -9.69 -2.09
CA ASP A 123 -0.72 -9.11 -1.92
C ASP A 123 -0.88 -8.40 -0.57
N ILE A 124 -1.37 -7.16 -0.62
CA ILE A 124 -1.70 -6.39 0.58
C ILE A 124 -3.19 -6.41 0.91
N LEU A 125 -4.04 -6.84 -0.03
CA LEU A 125 -5.50 -6.79 0.11
C LEU A 125 -6.00 -7.75 1.19
N LEU A 126 -5.40 -8.95 1.29
CA LEU A 126 -5.72 -9.94 2.31
C LEU A 126 -5.46 -9.38 3.71
N ALA A 127 -4.27 -8.79 3.93
CA ALA A 127 -3.92 -8.12 5.18
C ALA A 127 -4.90 -6.97 5.50
N TYR A 128 -5.23 -6.15 4.50
CA TYR A 128 -6.14 -5.01 4.68
C TYR A 128 -7.57 -5.44 4.98
N ALA A 129 -8.04 -6.53 4.38
CA ALA A 129 -9.37 -7.08 4.66
C ALA A 129 -9.48 -7.55 6.12
N LEU A 130 -8.45 -8.21 6.64
CA LEU A 130 -8.41 -8.69 8.03
C LEU A 130 -8.26 -7.52 9.03
N LEU A 131 -7.25 -6.68 8.83
CA LEU A 131 -6.96 -5.53 9.71
C LEU A 131 -7.98 -4.40 9.59
N GLY A 132 -8.76 -4.39 8.51
CA GLY A 132 -9.85 -3.45 8.32
C GLY A 132 -11.07 -3.74 9.20
N MET A 133 -11.30 -4.99 9.61
CA MET A 133 -12.48 -5.36 10.41
C MET A 133 -12.49 -4.71 11.81
N PRO A 134 -11.38 -4.70 12.58
CA PRO A 134 -11.31 -4.04 13.88
C PRO A 134 -11.66 -2.55 13.87
N LEU A 135 -11.55 -1.86 12.72
CA LEU A 135 -11.92 -0.45 12.62
C LEU A 135 -13.39 -0.19 12.99
N LEU A 136 -14.28 -1.19 12.86
CA LEU A 136 -15.67 -1.07 13.30
C LEU A 136 -15.81 -0.81 14.81
N LEU A 137 -14.89 -1.32 15.62
CA LEU A 137 -14.91 -1.17 17.07
C LEU A 137 -14.66 0.28 17.50
N VAL A 138 -13.90 1.02 16.68
CA VAL A 138 -13.47 2.39 16.98
C VAL A 138 -14.18 3.43 16.10
N ARG A 139 -15.18 3.01 15.30
CA ARG A 139 -15.82 3.88 14.31
C ARG A 139 -16.44 5.15 14.88
N ASN A 140 -16.88 5.10 16.15
CA ASN A 140 -17.51 6.21 16.87
C ASN A 140 -16.52 6.99 17.76
N ALA A 141 -15.26 6.54 17.85
CA ALA A 141 -14.25 7.18 18.68
C ALA A 141 -13.90 8.56 18.11
N PRO A 142 -13.70 9.59 18.96
CA PRO A 142 -13.26 10.91 18.51
C PRO A 142 -11.81 10.85 17.98
N PRO A 143 -11.35 11.87 17.21
CA PRO A 143 -10.06 11.83 16.52
C PRO A 143 -8.85 11.51 17.41
N LEU A 144 -8.81 12.01 18.64
CA LEU A 144 -7.69 11.77 19.56
C LEU A 144 -7.56 10.28 19.94
N TRP A 145 -8.68 9.62 20.20
CA TRP A 145 -8.77 8.20 20.54
C TRP A 145 -8.56 7.27 19.33
N LEU A 146 -8.39 7.84 18.13
CA LEU A 146 -7.92 7.14 16.94
C LEU A 146 -6.42 7.42 16.71
N ALA A 147 -6.01 8.68 16.81
CA ALA A 147 -4.65 9.10 16.51
C ALA A 147 -3.62 8.52 17.49
N LEU A 148 -3.86 8.61 18.81
CA LEU A 148 -2.89 8.15 19.80
C LEU A 148 -2.70 6.63 19.76
N PRO A 149 -3.75 5.79 19.84
CA PRO A 149 -3.59 4.35 19.65
C PRO A 149 -3.02 3.99 18.27
N GLY A 150 -3.34 4.76 17.23
CA GLY A 150 -2.77 4.60 15.90
C GLY A 150 -1.26 4.78 15.86
N VAL A 151 -0.75 5.83 16.50
CA VAL A 151 0.70 6.08 16.62
C VAL A 151 1.35 4.98 17.47
N LEU A 152 0.76 4.61 18.61
CA LEU A 152 1.31 3.55 19.47
C LEU A 152 1.38 2.19 18.76
N LEU A 153 0.32 1.80 18.04
CA LEU A 153 0.30 0.58 17.25
C LEU A 153 1.31 0.64 16.09
N PHE A 154 1.46 1.79 15.45
CA PHE A 154 2.48 1.97 14.42
C PHE A 154 3.89 1.69 14.96
N LEU A 155 4.19 2.19 16.16
CA LEU A 155 5.49 2.03 16.82
C LEU A 155 5.79 0.59 17.27
N VAL A 156 4.80 -0.31 17.32
CA VAL A 156 5.02 -1.73 17.68
C VAL A 156 5.99 -2.38 16.70
N GLY A 157 5.84 -2.16 15.39
CA GLY A 157 6.71 -2.77 14.38
C GLY A 157 8.19 -2.36 14.53
N PRO A 158 8.53 -1.06 14.43
CA PRO A 158 9.88 -0.56 14.70
C PRO A 158 10.40 -0.94 16.07
N GLY A 159 9.55 -0.88 17.11
CA GLY A 159 9.92 -1.21 18.48
C GLY A 159 10.28 -2.69 18.68
N MET A 160 9.53 -3.59 18.05
CA MET A 160 9.83 -5.03 18.05
C MET A 160 11.16 -5.30 17.35
N VAL A 161 11.39 -4.74 16.14
CA VAL A 161 12.66 -4.91 15.41
C VAL A 161 13.84 -4.37 16.23
N LEU A 162 13.68 -3.22 16.88
CA LEU A 162 14.69 -2.65 17.76
C LEU A 162 14.95 -3.52 18.99
N LEU A 163 13.90 -4.07 19.61
CA LEU A 163 14.02 -4.97 20.75
C LEU A 163 14.76 -6.27 20.36
N TYR A 164 14.45 -6.84 19.20
CA TYR A 164 15.19 -7.99 18.66
C TYR A 164 16.66 -7.65 18.39
N ALA A 165 16.94 -6.48 17.82
CA ALA A 165 18.31 -6.02 17.59
C ALA A 165 19.10 -5.86 18.89
N LEU A 166 18.46 -5.31 19.93
CA LEU A 166 19.06 -5.14 21.25
C LEU A 166 19.28 -6.49 21.94
N ALA A 167 18.33 -7.41 21.85
CA ALA A 167 18.47 -8.76 22.39
C ALA A 167 19.67 -9.48 21.77
N LEU A 168 19.88 -9.35 20.45
CA LEU A 168 21.07 -9.90 19.79
C LEU A 168 22.38 -9.26 20.25
N ALA A 169 22.39 -7.94 20.45
CA ALA A 169 23.57 -7.23 20.95
C ALA A 169 23.99 -7.70 22.35
N VAL A 170 23.04 -8.14 23.18
CA VAL A 170 23.27 -8.58 24.56
C VAL A 170 23.54 -10.09 24.66
N SER A 171 22.81 -10.93 23.91
CA SER A 171 22.84 -12.40 24.06
C SER A 171 23.94 -13.10 23.27
N GLY A 172 24.66 -12.41 22.39
CA GLY A 172 25.85 -12.94 21.71
C GLY A 172 25.59 -14.09 20.72
N PRO A 173 26.62 -14.91 20.41
CA PRO A 173 26.58 -15.88 19.30
C PRO A 173 25.53 -16.99 19.40
N ALA A 174 25.10 -17.37 20.60
CA ALA A 174 24.11 -18.43 20.80
C ALA A 174 22.72 -18.03 20.28
N MET A 175 22.32 -16.77 20.49
CA MET A 175 21.07 -16.23 19.92
C MET A 175 21.17 -16.12 18.40
N GLN A 176 22.33 -15.72 17.87
CA GLN A 176 22.54 -15.65 16.42
C GLN A 176 22.34 -17.01 15.76
N ALA A 177 22.92 -18.08 16.31
CA ALA A 177 22.75 -19.44 15.78
C ALA A 177 21.28 -19.91 15.83
N ALA A 178 20.52 -19.51 16.86
CA ALA A 178 19.10 -19.81 16.95
C ALA A 178 18.28 -19.10 15.86
N ILE A 179 18.61 -17.83 15.57
CA ILE A 179 17.99 -17.07 14.48
C ILE A 179 18.32 -17.67 13.12
N ASP A 180 19.59 -18.00 12.87
CA ASP A 180 20.01 -18.58 11.60
C ASP A 180 19.26 -19.91 11.36
N LYS A 181 19.11 -20.73 12.41
CA LYS A 181 18.30 -21.96 12.36
C LYS A 181 16.82 -21.69 12.08
N GLN A 182 16.25 -20.63 12.68
CA GLN A 182 14.85 -20.23 12.44
C GLN A 182 14.64 -19.67 11.03
N MET A 183 15.64 -19.02 10.45
CA MET A 183 15.60 -18.45 9.11
C MET A 183 15.87 -19.48 8.01
N ALA A 184 16.49 -20.62 8.30
CA ALA A 184 16.83 -21.64 7.30
C ALA A 184 15.64 -22.09 6.43
N PRO A 185 14.43 -22.39 6.98
CA PRO A 185 13.27 -22.73 6.16
C PRO A 185 12.81 -21.58 5.24
N MET A 186 12.98 -20.32 5.67
CA MET A 186 12.65 -19.16 4.83
C MET A 186 13.66 -18.98 3.70
N VAL A 187 14.95 -19.23 3.96
CA VAL A 187 16.00 -19.21 2.93
C VAL A 187 15.74 -20.29 1.88
N GLU A 188 15.39 -21.49 2.29
CA GLU A 188 15.01 -22.58 1.38
C GLU A 188 13.76 -22.23 0.55
N LEU A 189 12.73 -21.66 1.19
CA LEU A 189 11.52 -21.22 0.49
C LEU A 189 11.82 -20.14 -0.56
N VAL A 190 12.68 -19.17 -0.23
CA VAL A 190 13.11 -18.11 -1.17
C VAL A 190 13.89 -18.69 -2.36
N ALA A 191 14.79 -19.66 -2.11
CA ALA A 191 15.52 -20.34 -3.17
C ALA A 191 14.57 -21.11 -4.10
N ARG A 192 13.66 -21.90 -3.53
CA ARG A 192 12.62 -22.63 -4.28
C ARG A 192 11.71 -21.68 -5.05
N ALA A 193 11.30 -20.56 -4.46
CA ALA A 193 10.47 -19.56 -5.13
C ALA A 193 11.20 -18.95 -6.33
N SER A 194 12.48 -18.63 -6.16
CA SER A 194 13.32 -18.09 -7.25
C SER A 194 13.42 -19.07 -8.42
N GLU A 195 13.63 -20.36 -8.14
CA GLU A 195 13.70 -21.41 -9.16
C GLU A 195 12.35 -21.59 -9.89
N VAL A 196 11.25 -21.67 -9.15
CA VAL A 196 9.91 -21.87 -9.71
C VAL A 196 9.44 -20.65 -10.50
N TYR A 197 9.72 -19.43 -10.06
CA TYR A 197 9.35 -18.22 -10.82
C TYR A 197 10.20 -18.05 -12.09
N ALA A 198 11.45 -18.51 -12.06
CA ALA A 198 12.36 -18.46 -13.21
C ALA A 198 12.11 -19.56 -14.26
N HIS A 199 11.69 -20.77 -13.85
CA HIS A 199 11.62 -21.92 -14.77
C HIS A 199 10.35 -22.78 -14.65
N GLY A 200 9.54 -22.56 -13.61
CA GLY A 200 8.37 -23.39 -13.32
C GLY A 200 7.13 -23.01 -14.14
N SER A 201 6.13 -23.88 -14.07
CA SER A 201 4.78 -23.68 -14.59
C SER A 201 3.95 -22.77 -13.68
N TRP A 202 2.81 -22.27 -14.19
CA TRP A 202 1.87 -21.49 -13.38
C TRP A 202 1.36 -22.29 -12.17
N GLY A 203 1.11 -23.59 -12.32
CA GLY A 203 0.63 -24.46 -11.23
C GLY A 203 1.66 -24.62 -10.09
N GLU A 204 2.93 -24.79 -10.45
CA GLU A 204 4.03 -24.82 -9.45
C GLU A 204 4.18 -23.47 -8.77
N ALA A 205 4.06 -22.36 -9.52
CA ALA A 205 4.07 -21.03 -8.95
C ALA A 205 2.88 -20.80 -8.00
N VAL A 206 1.69 -21.36 -8.28
CA VAL A 206 0.54 -21.32 -7.35
C VAL A 206 0.87 -22.05 -6.04
N ALA A 207 1.50 -23.23 -6.13
CA ALA A 207 1.87 -24.01 -4.94
C ALA A 207 2.86 -23.26 -4.03
N VAL A 208 3.88 -22.62 -4.61
CA VAL A 208 4.83 -21.78 -3.87
C VAL A 208 4.12 -20.57 -3.26
N ARG A 209 3.31 -19.84 -4.04
CA ARG A 209 2.56 -18.66 -3.58
C ARG A 209 1.63 -18.99 -2.42
N ALA A 210 1.01 -20.17 -2.41
CA ALA A 210 0.17 -20.60 -1.28
C ALA A 210 0.97 -20.68 0.03
N THR A 211 2.20 -21.18 -0.02
CA THR A 211 3.12 -21.19 1.13
C THR A 211 3.55 -19.78 1.52
N GLU A 212 3.93 -18.93 0.55
CA GLU A 212 4.32 -17.54 0.82
C GLU A 212 3.18 -16.71 1.42
N VAL A 213 1.94 -16.92 0.97
CA VAL A 213 0.74 -16.28 1.55
C VAL A 213 0.55 -16.72 3.00
N ALA A 214 0.74 -18.01 3.31
CA ALA A 214 0.67 -18.49 4.69
C ALA A 214 1.77 -17.86 5.58
N VAL A 215 2.99 -17.72 5.06
CA VAL A 215 4.09 -17.01 5.72
C VAL A 215 3.71 -15.55 5.98
N ASN A 216 3.22 -14.83 4.98
CA ASN A 216 2.78 -13.44 5.11
C ASN A 216 1.67 -13.27 6.17
N LEU A 217 0.71 -14.21 6.21
CA LEU A 217 -0.34 -14.24 7.23
C LEU A 217 0.23 -14.49 8.64
N SER A 218 1.20 -15.40 8.77
CA SER A 218 1.86 -15.67 10.06
C SER A 218 2.63 -14.46 10.60
N GLY A 219 3.10 -13.56 9.72
CA GLY A 219 3.76 -12.31 10.07
C GLY A 219 2.81 -11.15 10.42
N LEU A 220 1.49 -11.31 10.24
CA LEU A 220 0.50 -10.25 10.53
C LEU A 220 0.50 -9.75 11.98
N PRO A 221 0.74 -10.56 13.03
CA PRO A 221 0.83 -10.01 14.38
C PRO A 221 1.95 -8.97 14.54
N ILE A 222 3.02 -9.07 13.75
CA ILE A 222 4.18 -8.17 13.78
C ILE A 222 3.95 -6.95 12.89
N ILE A 223 3.64 -7.16 11.60
CA ILE A 223 3.46 -6.08 10.61
C ILE A 223 2.08 -5.41 10.74
N GLY A 224 1.09 -6.14 11.24
CA GLY A 224 -0.29 -5.67 11.35
C GLY A 224 -0.47 -4.51 12.31
N GLY A 225 0.37 -4.39 13.34
CA GLY A 225 0.40 -3.20 14.21
C GLY A 225 0.71 -1.93 13.42
N LEU A 226 1.68 -2.01 12.49
CA LEU A 226 2.07 -0.91 11.61
C LEU A 226 0.91 -0.49 10.69
N VAL A 227 0.31 -1.46 10.00
CA VAL A 227 -0.80 -1.21 9.06
C VAL A 227 -2.04 -0.70 9.79
N LEU A 228 -2.47 -1.37 10.86
CA LEU A 228 -3.62 -0.96 11.67
C LEU A 228 -3.38 0.41 12.32
N GLY A 229 -2.16 0.67 12.79
CA GLY A 229 -1.75 1.97 13.31
C GLY A 229 -1.99 3.09 12.30
N MET A 230 -1.52 2.90 11.06
CA MET A 230 -1.77 3.86 9.98
C MET A 230 -3.25 3.94 9.57
N PHE A 231 -4.01 2.84 9.62
CA PHE A 231 -5.46 2.90 9.42
C PHE A 231 -6.13 3.83 10.43
N LEU A 232 -5.75 3.73 11.71
CA LEU A 232 -6.30 4.56 12.78
C LEU A 232 -5.88 6.03 12.65
N VAL A 233 -4.61 6.32 12.33
CA VAL A 233 -4.15 7.69 12.05
C VAL A 233 -4.92 8.27 10.85
N GLY A 234 -5.12 7.48 9.80
CA GLY A 234 -5.91 7.88 8.63
C GLY A 234 -7.37 8.15 8.98
N ALA A 235 -7.97 7.29 9.80
CA ALA A 235 -9.32 7.48 10.31
C ALA A 235 -9.43 8.75 11.18
N ALA A 236 -8.42 9.05 12.00
CA ALA A 236 -8.36 10.28 12.79
C ALA A 236 -8.33 11.55 11.92
N LEU A 237 -7.50 11.57 10.87
CA LEU A 237 -7.41 12.68 9.92
C LEU A 237 -8.71 12.91 9.15
N ALA A 238 -9.40 11.83 8.79
CA ALA A 238 -10.71 11.92 8.15
C ALA A 238 -11.77 12.42 9.14
N ARG A 239 -11.82 11.86 10.34
CA ARG A 239 -12.83 12.23 11.36
C ARG A 239 -12.70 13.67 11.82
N SER A 240 -11.49 14.21 11.89
CA SER A 240 -11.27 15.61 12.25
C SER A 240 -11.67 16.60 11.15
N GLY A 241 -11.90 16.13 9.92
CA GLY A 241 -12.13 17.00 8.76
C GLY A 241 -10.85 17.69 8.25
N ALA A 242 -9.66 17.31 8.74
CA ALA A 242 -8.40 17.95 8.40
C ALA A 242 -8.07 17.87 6.90
N LEU A 243 -8.40 16.77 6.22
CA LEU A 243 -8.23 16.67 4.76
C LEU A 243 -9.34 17.33 3.94
N ALA A 244 -10.52 17.51 4.53
CA ALA A 244 -11.62 18.20 3.86
C ALA A 244 -11.40 19.71 3.87
N THR A 245 -10.88 20.24 4.98
CA THR A 245 -10.62 21.67 5.19
C THR A 245 -9.20 21.93 5.75
N PRO A 246 -8.12 21.66 4.99
CA PRO A 246 -6.75 21.84 5.47
C PRO A 246 -6.42 23.22 6.00
N GLU A 247 -7.11 24.25 5.50
CA GLU A 247 -6.94 25.66 5.90
C GLU A 247 -7.29 25.89 7.37
N ARG A 248 -8.16 25.06 7.95
CA ARG A 248 -8.52 25.11 9.37
C ARG A 248 -7.48 24.44 10.27
N PHE A 249 -6.51 23.73 9.69
CA PHE A 249 -5.47 22.98 10.41
C PHE A 249 -4.04 23.41 10.00
N PRO A 250 -3.71 24.72 9.95
CA PRO A 250 -2.43 25.19 9.43
C PRO A 250 -1.24 24.66 10.23
N ARG A 251 -1.37 24.56 11.56
CA ARG A 251 -0.33 24.01 12.44
C ARG A 251 -0.04 22.54 12.17
N LEU A 252 -1.08 21.73 11.93
CA LEU A 252 -0.92 20.32 11.58
C LEU A 252 -0.16 20.19 10.26
N PHE A 253 -0.62 20.85 9.19
CA PHE A 253 0.03 20.74 7.88
C PHE A 253 1.42 21.40 7.83
N ALA A 254 1.71 22.37 8.70
CA ALA A 254 3.07 22.87 8.92
C ALA A 254 3.95 21.81 9.61
N LEU A 255 3.45 21.17 10.68
CA LEU A 255 4.15 20.07 11.36
C LEU A 255 4.45 18.91 10.40
N LEU A 256 3.48 18.51 9.56
CA LEU A 256 3.69 17.45 8.57
C LEU A 256 4.83 17.80 7.61
N ARG A 257 4.78 19.00 7.00
CA ARG A 257 5.73 19.43 5.96
C ARG A 257 7.12 19.80 6.46
N TRP A 258 7.18 20.44 7.62
CA TRP A 258 8.39 21.10 8.12
C TRP A 258 8.93 20.47 9.42
N GLY A 259 8.14 19.64 10.09
CA GLY A 259 8.60 18.85 11.24
C GLY A 259 8.85 17.39 10.85
N LEU A 260 7.80 16.66 10.49
CA LEU A 260 7.87 15.22 10.24
C LEU A 260 8.63 14.87 8.97
N MET A 261 8.52 15.67 7.89
CA MET A 261 9.25 15.39 6.65
C MET A 261 10.77 15.52 6.84
N PRO A 262 11.35 16.64 7.36
CA PRO A 262 12.79 16.71 7.57
C PRO A 262 13.28 15.69 8.60
N LEU A 263 12.53 15.44 9.67
CA LEU A 263 12.86 14.41 10.65
C LEU A 263 12.90 13.02 10.00
N GLY A 264 11.90 12.67 9.20
CA GLY A 264 11.85 11.40 8.48
C GLY A 264 13.02 11.23 7.51
N VAL A 265 13.39 12.29 6.77
CA VAL A 265 14.56 12.30 5.89
C VAL A 265 15.85 12.08 6.69
N ALA A 266 16.01 12.77 7.82
CA ALA A 266 17.19 12.62 8.68
C ALA A 266 17.29 11.20 9.29
N VAL A 267 16.17 10.64 9.76
CA VAL A 267 16.12 9.27 10.29
C VAL A 267 16.41 8.25 9.19
N MET A 268 15.91 8.44 7.97
CA MET A 268 16.22 7.55 6.84
C MET A 268 17.70 7.64 6.43
N ALA A 269 18.26 8.86 6.37
CA ALA A 269 19.68 9.05 6.12
C ALA A 269 20.54 8.37 7.20
N GLY A 270 20.13 8.46 8.47
CA GLY A 270 20.76 7.75 9.59
C GLY A 270 20.68 6.23 9.44
N SER A 271 19.52 5.69 9.06
CA SER A 271 19.35 4.27 8.74
C SER A 271 20.35 3.81 7.68
N MET A 272 20.44 4.53 6.56
CA MET A 272 21.38 4.20 5.47
C MET A 272 22.85 4.35 5.87
N ALA A 273 23.19 5.35 6.68
CA ALA A 273 24.54 5.55 7.17
C ALA A 273 24.99 4.43 8.12
N ILE A 274 24.06 3.88 8.91
CA ILE A 274 24.32 2.71 9.76
C ILE A 274 24.56 1.49 8.89
N THR A 275 23.62 1.14 8.02
CA THR A 275 23.78 0.04 7.05
C THR A 275 22.90 0.31 5.85
N PRO A 276 23.47 0.47 4.65
CA PRO A 276 22.69 0.85 3.47
C PRO A 276 21.67 -0.24 3.12
N GLY A 277 22.04 -1.51 3.25
CA GLY A 277 21.18 -2.67 3.04
C GLY A 277 21.87 -3.95 3.50
N ALA A 278 21.13 -5.07 3.50
CA ALA A 278 21.63 -6.36 3.90
C ALA A 278 21.21 -7.44 2.90
N SER A 279 22.07 -8.43 2.71
CA SER A 279 21.70 -9.64 1.99
C SER A 279 20.60 -10.38 2.76
N PHE A 280 19.64 -10.94 2.04
CA PHE A 280 18.58 -11.74 2.64
C PHE A 280 19.18 -12.89 3.49
N GLY A 281 18.53 -13.17 4.63
CA GLY A 281 18.99 -14.18 5.59
C GLY A 281 20.06 -13.69 6.57
N GLN A 282 20.65 -12.50 6.36
CA GLN A 282 21.55 -11.91 7.35
C GLN A 282 20.80 -10.94 8.26
N PHE A 283 20.84 -11.21 9.56
CA PHE A 283 20.29 -10.30 10.56
C PHE A 283 21.25 -10.20 11.75
N ASN A 284 21.63 -8.98 12.11
CA ASN A 284 22.44 -8.69 13.30
C ASN A 284 21.94 -7.40 13.95
N ALA A 285 22.48 -7.05 15.12
CA ALA A 285 22.04 -5.87 15.87
C ALA A 285 22.13 -4.55 15.05
N ARG A 286 23.17 -4.40 14.22
CA ARG A 286 23.37 -3.21 13.38
C ARG A 286 22.32 -3.11 12.26
N ILE A 287 22.04 -4.24 11.59
CA ILE A 287 20.99 -4.34 10.56
C ILE A 287 19.61 -4.08 11.18
N GLY A 288 19.33 -4.70 12.33
CA GLY A 288 18.05 -4.51 13.02
C GLY A 288 17.83 -3.06 13.46
N LEU A 289 18.86 -2.37 13.97
CA LEU A 289 18.78 -0.94 14.28
C LEU A 289 18.47 -0.10 13.02
N ALA A 290 19.19 -0.35 11.92
CA ALA A 290 18.92 0.34 10.65
C ALA A 290 17.48 0.08 10.18
N GLN A 291 17.01 -1.17 10.15
CA GLN A 291 15.65 -1.52 9.74
C GLN A 291 14.58 -0.86 10.63
N ALA A 292 14.77 -0.83 11.95
CA ALA A 292 13.85 -0.14 12.86
C ALA A 292 13.75 1.36 12.57
N LEU A 293 14.89 2.03 12.34
CA LEU A 293 14.92 3.43 11.93
C LEU A 293 14.29 3.63 10.55
N GLY A 294 14.53 2.73 9.60
CA GLY A 294 13.93 2.77 8.28
C GLY A 294 12.40 2.66 8.30
N LEU A 295 11.86 1.77 9.13
CA LEU A 295 10.40 1.64 9.35
C LEU A 295 9.82 2.92 9.98
N LEU A 296 10.49 3.47 11.00
CA LEU A 296 10.08 4.72 11.64
C LEU A 296 10.09 5.89 10.64
N ALA A 297 11.17 6.02 9.87
CA ALA A 297 11.29 7.01 8.81
C ALA A 297 10.19 6.85 7.74
N GLY A 298 9.82 5.60 7.41
CA GLY A 298 8.71 5.29 6.52
C GLY A 298 7.40 5.98 6.93
N GLY A 299 7.03 5.88 8.21
CA GLY A 299 5.84 6.55 8.75
C GLY A 299 5.97 8.08 8.77
N LEU A 300 7.12 8.60 9.23
CA LEU A 300 7.37 10.04 9.31
C LEU A 300 7.33 10.71 7.93
N MET A 301 8.04 10.13 6.96
CA MET A 301 8.06 10.61 5.57
C MET A 301 6.71 10.44 4.90
N CYS A 302 5.96 9.36 5.16
CA CYS A 302 4.58 9.20 4.68
C CYS A 302 3.71 10.38 5.14
N MET A 303 3.77 10.74 6.42
CA MET A 303 3.04 11.89 6.95
C MET A 303 3.51 13.22 6.33
N GLY A 304 4.82 13.35 6.08
CA GLY A 304 5.40 14.44 5.29
C GLY A 304 4.87 14.54 3.86
N TYR A 305 4.77 13.41 3.16
CA TYR A 305 4.21 13.30 1.82
C TYR A 305 2.75 13.73 1.78
N VAL A 306 1.93 13.31 2.76
CA VAL A 306 0.55 13.81 2.87
C VAL A 306 0.54 15.33 2.99
N GLY A 307 1.37 15.90 3.87
CA GLY A 307 1.45 17.34 4.06
C GLY A 307 1.79 18.10 2.77
N TRP A 308 2.81 17.64 2.05
CA TRP A 308 3.27 18.27 0.80
C TRP A 308 2.33 18.04 -0.37
N LEU A 309 1.82 16.82 -0.56
CA LEU A 309 0.92 16.50 -1.67
C LEU A 309 -0.43 17.20 -1.53
N VAL A 310 -0.97 17.34 -0.32
CA VAL A 310 -2.20 18.11 -0.08
C VAL A 310 -1.98 19.59 -0.43
N ALA A 311 -0.85 20.18 -0.03
CA ALA A 311 -0.51 21.55 -0.39
C ALA A 311 -0.34 21.71 -1.92
N LEU A 312 0.37 20.77 -2.56
CA LEU A 312 0.60 20.76 -4.00
C LEU A 312 -0.71 20.67 -4.78
N PHE A 313 -1.58 19.70 -4.48
CA PHE A 313 -2.82 19.46 -5.20
C PHE A 313 -3.84 20.61 -5.07
N ARG A 314 -3.71 21.44 -4.03
CA ARG A 314 -4.54 22.63 -3.83
C ARG A 314 -3.92 23.90 -4.43
N SER A 315 -2.65 23.87 -4.81
CA SER A 315 -2.00 24.97 -5.52
C SER A 315 -2.50 25.06 -6.97
N ARG A 316 -2.43 26.27 -7.57
CA ARG A 316 -2.80 26.48 -8.98
C ARG A 316 -1.98 25.58 -9.92
N ALA A 317 -0.69 25.43 -9.66
CA ALA A 317 0.21 24.59 -10.47
C ALA A 317 -0.09 23.09 -10.31
N GLY A 318 -0.32 22.60 -9.09
CA GLY A 318 -0.52 21.18 -8.82
C GLY A 318 -1.95 20.68 -9.02
N ALA A 319 -2.94 21.56 -9.18
CA ALA A 319 -4.33 21.16 -9.49
C ALA A 319 -4.44 20.37 -10.81
N GLY A 320 -3.61 20.69 -11.80
CA GLY A 320 -3.52 19.93 -13.05
C GLY A 320 -3.04 18.49 -12.82
N LEU A 321 -1.97 18.33 -12.04
CA LEU A 321 -1.43 17.02 -11.66
C LEU A 321 -2.45 16.21 -10.86
N ALA A 322 -3.16 16.83 -9.92
CA ALA A 322 -4.22 16.16 -9.15
C ALA A 322 -5.33 15.62 -10.06
N ARG A 323 -5.80 16.42 -11.03
CA ARG A 323 -6.79 15.98 -12.02
C ARG A 323 -6.26 14.86 -12.92
N TRP A 324 -4.98 14.89 -13.25
CA TRP A 324 -4.35 13.85 -14.07
C TRP A 324 -4.25 12.52 -13.32
N LEU A 325 -3.88 12.53 -12.04
CA LEU A 325 -3.73 11.32 -11.21
C LEU A 325 -5.05 10.75 -10.67
N ALA A 326 -6.06 11.60 -10.45
CA ALA A 326 -7.31 11.19 -9.79
C ALA A 326 -8.04 10.00 -10.48
N PRO A 327 -8.10 9.89 -11.82
CA PRO A 327 -8.69 8.72 -12.47
C PRO A 327 -8.01 7.40 -12.11
N ALA A 328 -6.68 7.37 -12.02
CA ALA A 328 -5.95 6.18 -11.60
C ALA A 328 -6.29 5.79 -10.16
N GLY A 329 -6.40 6.76 -9.25
CA GLY A 329 -6.82 6.51 -7.86
C GLY A 329 -8.28 6.11 -7.71
N ARG A 330 -9.17 6.53 -8.63
CA ARG A 330 -10.57 6.05 -8.70
C ARG A 330 -10.67 4.59 -9.14
N MET A 331 -9.63 4.08 -9.80
CA MET A 331 -9.49 2.70 -10.28
C MET A 331 -8.36 1.97 -9.53
N ALA A 332 -8.11 2.32 -8.27
CA ALA A 332 -6.95 1.81 -7.54
C ALA A 332 -6.91 0.28 -7.40
N LEU A 333 -8.05 -0.38 -7.15
CA LEU A 333 -8.10 -1.84 -7.06
C LEU A 333 -7.88 -2.48 -8.43
N THR A 334 -8.52 -1.94 -9.48
CA THR A 334 -8.30 -2.42 -10.85
C THR A 334 -6.83 -2.27 -11.26
N ASN A 335 -6.24 -1.09 -11.05
CA ASN A 335 -4.88 -0.79 -11.47
C ASN A 335 -3.85 -1.59 -10.67
N TYR A 336 -4.05 -1.78 -9.36
CA TYR A 336 -3.20 -2.63 -8.54
C TYR A 336 -3.20 -4.09 -9.02
N LEU A 337 -4.38 -4.67 -9.27
CA LEU A 337 -4.47 -6.05 -9.77
C LEU A 337 -3.90 -6.17 -11.20
N LEU A 338 -4.15 -5.16 -12.05
CA LEU A 338 -3.59 -5.11 -13.40
C LEU A 338 -2.05 -4.99 -13.38
N GLN A 339 -1.48 -4.23 -12.44
CA GLN A 339 -0.03 -4.17 -12.25
C GLN A 339 0.52 -5.57 -11.99
N SER A 340 -0.06 -6.30 -11.03
CA SER A 340 0.39 -7.65 -10.71
C SER A 340 0.27 -8.59 -11.91
N VAL A 341 -0.87 -8.59 -12.62
CA VAL A 341 -1.07 -9.44 -13.80
C VAL A 341 -0.05 -9.10 -14.90
N VAL A 342 0.16 -7.83 -15.21
CA VAL A 342 1.12 -7.42 -16.24
C VAL A 342 2.54 -7.80 -15.82
N CYS A 343 2.94 -7.48 -14.58
CA CYS A 343 4.28 -7.78 -14.10
C CYS A 343 4.56 -9.28 -14.04
N THR A 344 3.63 -10.12 -13.55
CA THR A 344 3.88 -11.56 -13.52
C THR A 344 3.87 -12.20 -14.90
N LEU A 345 3.07 -11.69 -15.85
CA LEU A 345 3.18 -12.11 -17.25
C LEU A 345 4.47 -11.65 -17.93
N VAL A 346 5.08 -10.54 -17.49
CA VAL A 346 6.36 -10.09 -18.06
C VAL A 346 7.54 -10.85 -17.43
N PHE A 347 7.56 -10.96 -16.10
CA PHE A 347 8.71 -11.53 -15.40
C PHE A 347 8.65 -13.05 -15.27
N TYR A 348 7.54 -13.64 -14.86
CA TYR A 348 7.55 -15.07 -14.53
C TYR A 348 7.60 -15.95 -15.78
N ASN A 349 8.15 -17.16 -15.63
CA ASN A 349 8.39 -18.10 -16.74
C ASN A 349 7.13 -18.47 -17.54
N TYR A 350 5.97 -18.57 -16.88
CA TYR A 350 4.72 -18.87 -17.57
C TYR A 350 4.21 -17.74 -18.48
N GLY A 351 4.88 -16.59 -18.51
CA GLY A 351 4.61 -15.46 -19.37
C GLY A 351 5.74 -15.22 -20.38
N LEU A 352 6.50 -14.13 -20.22
CA LEU A 352 7.66 -13.79 -21.06
C LEU A 352 9.00 -14.23 -20.45
N GLY A 353 9.03 -14.63 -19.18
CA GLY A 353 10.21 -15.24 -18.56
C GLY A 353 11.40 -14.30 -18.28
N TYR A 354 11.17 -13.01 -18.03
CA TYR A 354 12.23 -12.04 -17.68
C TYR A 354 12.66 -12.04 -16.19
N PHE A 355 12.28 -13.04 -15.40
CA PHE A 355 12.52 -13.09 -13.96
C PHE A 355 14.01 -13.01 -13.65
N GLY A 356 14.40 -12.09 -12.77
CA GLY A 356 15.80 -11.87 -12.40
C GLY A 356 16.66 -11.21 -13.48
N GLN A 357 16.12 -10.92 -14.67
CA GLN A 357 16.92 -10.47 -15.82
C GLN A 357 16.87 -8.96 -16.04
N MET A 358 15.82 -8.27 -15.60
CA MET A 358 15.70 -6.82 -15.82
C MET A 358 16.57 -6.04 -14.82
N PRO A 359 17.55 -5.23 -15.30
CA PRO A 359 18.37 -4.39 -14.42
C PRO A 359 17.52 -3.41 -13.61
N ARG A 360 17.98 -3.04 -12.41
CA ARG A 360 17.19 -2.22 -11.47
C ARG A 360 16.81 -0.86 -12.04
N ALA A 361 17.69 -0.23 -12.81
CA ALA A 361 17.40 1.04 -13.47
C ALA A 361 16.24 0.92 -14.46
N TRP A 362 16.21 -0.17 -15.24
CA TRP A 362 15.14 -0.45 -16.20
C TRP A 362 13.83 -0.83 -15.53
N GLN A 363 13.86 -1.45 -14.36
CA GLN A 363 12.64 -1.72 -13.57
C GLN A 363 11.90 -0.42 -13.23
N ALA A 364 12.62 0.64 -12.84
CA ALA A 364 12.01 1.94 -12.53
C ALA A 364 11.39 2.59 -13.79
N VAL A 365 12.08 2.52 -14.92
CA VAL A 365 11.55 3.01 -16.22
C VAL A 365 10.30 2.24 -16.61
N PHE A 366 10.33 0.91 -16.53
CA PHE A 366 9.19 0.05 -16.82
C PHE A 366 7.98 0.41 -15.93
N ALA A 367 8.18 0.55 -14.62
CA ALA A 367 7.14 0.94 -13.68
C ALA A 367 6.52 2.31 -14.03
N LEU A 368 7.35 3.30 -14.36
CA LEU A 368 6.88 4.63 -14.75
C LEU A 368 6.05 4.58 -16.04
N VAL A 369 6.53 3.87 -17.07
CA VAL A 369 5.80 3.70 -18.33
C VAL A 369 4.48 2.98 -18.10
N LEU A 370 4.49 1.85 -17.37
CA LEU A 370 3.29 1.09 -17.05
C LEU A 370 2.28 1.96 -16.29
N PHE A 371 2.72 2.72 -15.28
CA PHE A 371 1.85 3.60 -14.52
C PHE A 371 1.25 4.73 -15.39
N VAL A 372 2.04 5.37 -16.24
CA VAL A 372 1.54 6.40 -17.18
C VAL A 372 0.47 5.82 -18.10
N LEU A 373 0.71 4.63 -18.66
CA LEU A 373 -0.28 3.94 -19.49
C LEU A 373 -1.55 3.64 -18.69
N GLN A 374 -1.43 3.18 -17.43
CA GLN A 374 -2.58 2.96 -16.56
C GLN A 374 -3.35 4.24 -16.26
N VAL A 375 -2.68 5.38 -16.06
CA VAL A 375 -3.33 6.67 -15.89
C VAL A 375 -4.15 7.02 -17.14
N LEU A 376 -3.54 6.94 -18.33
CA LEU A 376 -4.21 7.22 -19.60
C LEU A 376 -5.41 6.29 -19.83
N LEU A 377 -5.24 4.99 -19.61
CA LEU A 377 -6.32 4.01 -19.68
C LEU A 377 -7.44 4.32 -18.67
N SER A 378 -7.10 4.77 -17.46
CA SER A 378 -8.08 5.17 -16.45
C SER A 378 -8.91 6.38 -16.89
N HIS A 379 -8.31 7.36 -17.56
CA HIS A 379 -9.04 8.50 -18.16
C HIS A 379 -10.01 8.01 -19.25
N VAL A 380 -9.51 7.23 -20.21
CA VAL A 380 -10.31 6.72 -21.34
C VAL A 380 -11.44 5.82 -20.86
N TRP A 381 -11.20 5.01 -19.82
CA TRP A 381 -12.18 4.12 -19.22
C TRP A 381 -13.27 4.90 -18.46
N LEU A 382 -12.88 5.82 -17.58
CA LEU A 382 -13.82 6.57 -16.75
C LEU A 382 -14.60 7.65 -17.53
N ALA A 383 -14.21 7.94 -18.77
CA ALA A 383 -15.03 8.71 -19.71
C ALA A 383 -16.29 7.96 -20.15
N ARG A 384 -16.30 6.61 -20.07
CA ARG A 384 -17.43 5.76 -20.51
C ARG A 384 -18.10 5.02 -19.34
N PHE A 385 -17.34 4.69 -18.30
CA PHE A 385 -17.77 3.86 -17.18
C PHE A 385 -17.66 4.61 -15.83
N ARG A 386 -18.49 4.24 -14.86
CA ARG A 386 -18.53 4.89 -13.54
C ARG A 386 -17.41 4.44 -12.60
N PHE A 387 -16.97 3.19 -12.77
CA PHE A 387 -16.01 2.48 -11.91
C PHE A 387 -15.05 1.68 -12.78
N GLY A 388 -13.87 1.35 -12.25
CA GLY A 388 -13.06 0.28 -12.83
C GLY A 388 -13.77 -1.08 -12.69
N PRO A 389 -13.39 -2.09 -13.50
CA PRO A 389 -13.99 -3.42 -13.47
C PRO A 389 -13.99 -4.05 -12.06
N MET A 390 -12.86 -3.98 -11.36
CA MET A 390 -12.72 -4.61 -10.04
C MET A 390 -13.44 -3.81 -8.95
N GLU A 391 -13.47 -2.48 -9.05
CA GLU A 391 -14.30 -1.66 -8.18
C GLU A 391 -15.79 -1.94 -8.41
N TRP A 392 -16.21 -2.16 -9.64
CA TRP A 392 -17.60 -2.52 -9.96
C TRP A 392 -17.96 -3.89 -9.38
N LEU A 393 -17.09 -4.90 -9.56
CA LEU A 393 -17.28 -6.23 -9.00
C LEU A 393 -17.39 -6.17 -7.48
N TRP A 394 -16.39 -5.54 -6.85
CA TRP A 394 -16.32 -5.40 -5.39
C TRP A 394 -17.57 -4.71 -4.83
N ARG A 395 -18.01 -3.63 -5.46
CA ARG A 395 -19.23 -2.93 -5.04
C ARG A 395 -20.48 -3.76 -5.29
N SER A 396 -20.63 -4.36 -6.46
CA SER A 396 -21.82 -5.15 -6.79
C SER A 396 -21.99 -6.33 -5.84
N ALA A 397 -20.90 -7.02 -5.49
CA ALA A 397 -20.89 -8.07 -4.48
C ALA A 397 -21.18 -7.53 -3.07
N THR A 398 -20.63 -6.37 -2.70
CA THR A 398 -20.91 -5.73 -1.39
C THR A 398 -22.41 -5.41 -1.22
N TYR A 399 -23.05 -4.88 -2.27
CA TYR A 399 -24.46 -4.50 -2.27
C TYR A 399 -25.40 -5.65 -2.68
N LEU A 400 -24.85 -6.84 -3.01
CA LEU A 400 -25.58 -8.00 -3.53
C LEU A 400 -26.46 -7.68 -4.76
N ARG A 401 -26.09 -6.65 -5.52
CA ARG A 401 -26.83 -6.15 -6.68
C ARG A 401 -25.87 -5.55 -7.72
N PRO A 402 -26.04 -5.87 -9.01
CA PRO A 402 -25.20 -5.30 -10.07
C PRO A 402 -25.38 -3.78 -10.11
N GLN A 403 -24.28 -3.04 -9.95
CA GLN A 403 -24.30 -1.59 -10.00
C GLN A 403 -24.36 -1.10 -11.46
N PRO A 404 -25.00 0.04 -11.76
CA PRO A 404 -25.00 0.59 -13.11
C PRO A 404 -23.58 0.99 -13.51
N MET A 405 -23.03 0.32 -14.53
CA MET A 405 -21.62 0.48 -14.93
C MET A 405 -21.40 1.62 -15.92
N ARG A 406 -22.28 1.79 -16.91
CA ARG A 406 -22.18 2.83 -17.93
C ARG A 406 -22.70 4.17 -17.40
N LEU A 407 -22.08 5.26 -17.86
CA LEU A 407 -22.67 6.59 -17.71
C LEU A 407 -23.97 6.62 -18.54
N ARG A 408 -25.09 7.09 -17.98
CA ARG A 408 -26.31 7.29 -18.77
C ARG A 408 -26.01 8.45 -19.71
N ALA A 409 -26.24 8.29 -21.01
CA ALA A 409 -26.24 9.42 -21.93
C ALA A 409 -27.25 10.44 -21.37
N GLN A 410 -26.81 11.69 -21.15
CA GLN A 410 -27.79 12.76 -20.99
C GLN A 410 -28.58 12.80 -22.30
N PRO A 411 -29.92 12.78 -22.29
CA PRO A 411 -30.68 13.07 -23.49
C PRO A 411 -30.14 14.40 -24.02
N ALA A 412 -29.74 14.44 -25.28
CA ALA A 412 -29.37 15.70 -25.91
C ALA A 412 -30.53 16.67 -25.64
N ALA A 413 -30.26 17.75 -24.91
CA ALA A 413 -31.25 18.80 -24.69
C ALA A 413 -31.74 19.19 -26.08
N GLY A 414 -33.01 18.90 -26.35
CA GLY A 414 -33.63 19.15 -27.64
C GLY A 414 -33.38 20.61 -28.00
N ARG A 415 -32.65 20.83 -29.10
CA ARG A 415 -32.76 22.08 -29.83
C ARG A 415 -34.15 22.06 -30.45
N ALA A 416 -35.10 22.66 -29.75
CA ALA A 416 -36.34 23.17 -30.34
C ALA A 416 -36.13 24.65 -30.64
#